data_AF-A0A1F8LS33-F1
#
_entry.id   AF-A0A1F8LS33-F1
#
_cell.length_a   1.000
_cell.length_b   1.000
_cell.length_c   1.000
_cell.angle_alpha   90.00
_cell.angle_beta   90.00
_cell.angle_gamma   90.00
#
_symmetry.space_group_name_H-M   'P 1'
#
loop_
_entity.id
_entity.type
_entity.pdbx_description
1 polymer ?
#
loop_
_entity_poly.entity_id
_entity_poly.type
_entity_poly.pdbx_seq_one_letter_code
_entity_poly.pdbx_strand_id
1 'polypeptide(L)'
;MNYKKYLFVGLLLIGLALAIAACSPSPTTTAVVPTAQACPTCPPAPVCPTAEACPTPLVADVPFEQAWVGSGHADSTAEAFRHWDEEDPKEVPTSCARCHAPTGYMDYLGVDGSAVGVVDAAQPVSDGITCIACHNDVAASLSEVTFPSGVVVTDLGPESRCMVCHQGRASGSTIDEAIATNVLTDTLDTVSTELRFVNVHYYAAAASLYGSVTGGGYQYAGNDYDGKFLHAGGINTCVGCHDQHTLEIRVAVCQECHTNVASEEDLASIRMNGSLEDYNGNGDVTEGIAAEISGLQEMLMQAIQAYAKEVAGVSIGYDPATHPYFFNDANENGTLEAEEISAEDAAYVSWTAR
;
A
#
# COMPACT_ATOMS: atom_id res chain seq x y z
N MET A 1 33.72 -58.22 18.43
CA MET A 1 32.83 -59.40 18.33
C MET A 1 31.38 -58.90 18.39
N ASN A 2 30.60 -59.07 17.31
CA ASN A 2 29.44 -58.23 16.97
C ASN A 2 28.10 -58.68 17.62
N TYR A 3 27.87 -58.30 18.89
CA TYR A 3 26.62 -58.64 19.60
C TYR A 3 25.36 -57.94 19.04
N LYS A 4 25.52 -56.76 18.43
CA LYS A 4 24.39 -55.97 17.88
C LYS A 4 23.69 -56.64 16.69
N LYS A 5 24.38 -57.48 15.91
CA LYS A 5 23.77 -58.20 14.76
C LYS A 5 22.83 -59.32 15.20
N TYR A 6 23.10 -59.98 16.33
CA TYR A 6 22.26 -61.09 16.81
C TYR A 6 20.97 -60.60 17.49
N LEU A 7 20.99 -59.40 18.08
CA LEU A 7 19.82 -58.80 18.70
C LEU A 7 18.78 -58.34 17.66
N PHE A 8 19.24 -57.84 16.52
CA PHE A 8 18.37 -57.48 15.39
C PHE A 8 17.74 -58.70 14.70
N VAL A 9 18.48 -59.82 14.56
CA VAL A 9 17.92 -61.05 13.99
C VAL A 9 16.90 -61.71 14.94
N GLY A 10 17.13 -61.64 16.25
CA GLY A 10 16.18 -62.15 17.26
C GLY A 10 14.84 -61.40 17.27
N LEU A 11 14.86 -60.06 17.20
CA LEU A 11 13.64 -59.25 17.15
C LEU A 11 12.87 -59.43 15.83
N LEU A 12 13.58 -59.59 14.71
CA LEU A 12 12.94 -59.80 13.41
C LEU A 12 12.23 -61.16 13.33
N LEU A 13 12.79 -62.21 13.95
CA LEU A 13 12.18 -63.55 13.99
C LEU A 13 10.95 -63.61 14.93
N ILE A 14 10.92 -62.82 16.00
CA ILE A 14 9.73 -62.71 16.88
C ILE A 14 8.61 -61.92 16.18
N GLY A 15 8.94 -60.84 15.47
CA GLY A 15 7.96 -60.07 14.69
C GLY A 15 7.32 -60.89 13.56
N LEU A 16 8.11 -61.72 12.86
CA LEU A 16 7.61 -62.57 11.78
C LEU A 16 6.75 -63.74 12.29
N ALA A 17 7.04 -64.27 13.49
CA ALA A 17 6.21 -65.30 14.12
C ALA A 17 4.85 -64.77 14.60
N LEU A 18 4.77 -63.51 15.03
CA LEU A 18 3.50 -62.87 15.42
C LEU A 18 2.63 -62.49 14.21
N ALA A 19 3.23 -62.20 13.06
CA ALA A 19 2.49 -61.89 11.83
C ALA A 19 1.82 -63.12 11.18
N ILE A 20 2.34 -64.33 11.41
CA ILE A 20 1.80 -65.58 10.82
C ILE A 20 0.67 -66.18 11.69
N ALA A 21 0.58 -65.83 12.97
CA ALA A 21 -0.47 -66.33 13.88
C ALA A 21 -1.82 -65.59 13.78
N ALA A 22 -1.87 -64.42 13.14
CA ALA A 22 -3.09 -63.60 13.03
C ALA A 22 -3.95 -63.90 11.78
N CYS A 23 -3.51 -64.81 10.91
CA CYS A 23 -4.23 -65.22 9.70
C CYS A 23 -4.63 -66.70 9.77
N SER A 24 -5.48 -67.04 10.74
CA SER A 24 -6.25 -68.29 10.72
C SER A 24 -7.73 -67.98 10.51
N PRO A 25 -8.38 -68.51 9.46
CA PRO A 25 -9.82 -68.34 9.29
C PRO A 25 -10.57 -69.09 10.40
N SER A 26 -11.46 -68.39 11.10
CA SER A 26 -12.34 -69.01 12.10
C SER A 26 -13.31 -70.01 11.45
N PRO A 27 -13.62 -71.14 12.11
CA PRO A 27 -14.58 -72.10 11.59
C PRO A 27 -15.97 -71.50 11.48
N THR A 28 -16.60 -71.70 10.32
CA THR A 28 -17.97 -71.28 10.02
C THR A 28 -18.96 -72.04 10.88
N THR A 29 -19.48 -71.40 11.92
CA THR A 29 -20.70 -71.85 12.59
C THR A 29 -21.91 -71.34 11.80
N THR A 30 -22.69 -72.27 11.25
CA THR A 30 -24.01 -71.99 10.70
C THR A 30 -24.95 -71.58 11.83
N ALA A 31 -24.99 -70.28 12.12
CA ALA A 31 -26.03 -69.68 12.95
C ALA A 31 -27.32 -69.56 12.11
N VAL A 32 -28.42 -70.04 12.68
CA VAL A 32 -29.77 -69.81 12.16
C VAL A 32 -30.01 -68.30 12.18
N VAL A 33 -30.23 -67.71 11.00
CA VAL A 33 -30.51 -66.28 10.83
C VAL A 33 -31.90 -65.99 11.43
N PRO A 34 -32.03 -65.17 12.49
CA PRO A 34 -33.30 -64.56 12.81
C PRO A 34 -33.63 -63.57 11.69
N THR A 35 -34.84 -63.65 11.14
CA THR A 35 -35.33 -62.71 10.13
C THR A 35 -35.07 -61.28 10.60
N ALA A 36 -34.17 -60.57 9.91
CA ALA A 36 -33.83 -59.20 10.24
C ALA A 36 -35.10 -58.35 10.11
N GLN A 37 -35.51 -57.72 11.21
CA GLN A 37 -36.55 -56.71 11.21
C GLN A 37 -36.07 -55.55 10.32
N ALA A 38 -36.87 -55.19 9.31
CA ALA A 38 -36.54 -54.15 8.37
C ALA A 38 -36.11 -52.87 9.11
N CYS A 39 -34.93 -52.34 8.78
CA CYS A 39 -34.51 -51.04 9.30
C CYS A 39 -35.58 -50.00 8.94
N PRO A 40 -36.01 -49.14 9.88
CA PRO A 40 -36.88 -48.03 9.54
C PRO A 40 -36.19 -47.20 8.46
N THR A 41 -36.91 -46.90 7.39
CA THR A 41 -36.43 -46.05 6.29
C THR A 41 -35.96 -44.73 6.86
N CYS A 42 -34.70 -44.36 6.58
CA CYS A 42 -34.20 -43.04 6.92
C CYS A 42 -35.13 -42.01 6.27
N PRO A 43 -35.70 -41.05 7.03
CA PRO A 43 -36.52 -40.01 6.43
C PRO A 43 -35.71 -39.27 5.37
N PRO A 44 -36.34 -38.87 4.25
CA PRO A 44 -35.66 -38.14 3.20
C PRO A 44 -35.00 -36.89 3.79
N ALA A 45 -33.76 -36.61 3.36
CA ALA A 45 -33.05 -35.41 3.78
C ALA A 45 -33.97 -34.19 3.56
N PRO A 46 -34.09 -33.28 4.54
CA PRO A 46 -34.90 -32.09 4.37
C PRO A 46 -34.42 -31.35 3.13
N VAL A 47 -35.36 -31.00 2.26
CA VAL A 47 -35.07 -30.22 1.05
C VAL A 47 -34.41 -28.92 1.52
N CYS A 48 -33.18 -28.67 1.09
CA CYS A 48 -32.53 -27.39 1.38
C CYS A 48 -33.49 -26.27 0.92
N PRO A 49 -33.76 -25.26 1.77
CA PRO A 49 -34.58 -24.14 1.35
C PRO A 49 -33.98 -23.59 0.05
N THR A 50 -34.83 -23.41 -0.95
CA THR A 50 -34.41 -22.76 -2.20
C THR A 50 -33.92 -21.37 -1.80
N ALA A 51 -32.67 -21.06 -2.10
CA ALA A 51 -32.13 -19.73 -1.84
C ALA A 51 -33.09 -18.72 -2.46
N GLU A 52 -33.52 -17.74 -1.66
CA GLU A 52 -34.40 -16.68 -2.13
C GLU A 52 -33.70 -16.01 -3.31
N ALA A 53 -34.42 -15.86 -4.44
CA ALA A 53 -33.83 -15.26 -5.62
C ALA A 53 -33.33 -13.86 -5.24
N CYS A 54 -32.08 -13.56 -5.55
CA CYS A 54 -31.53 -12.23 -5.31
C CYS A 54 -32.48 -11.20 -5.93
N PRO A 55 -32.86 -10.14 -5.20
CA PRO A 55 -33.73 -9.12 -5.72
C PRO A 55 -33.12 -8.59 -7.01
N THR A 56 -33.92 -8.54 -8.08
CA THR A 56 -33.47 -7.93 -9.33
C THR A 56 -33.09 -6.48 -9.05
N PRO A 57 -31.85 -6.05 -9.35
CA PRO A 57 -31.46 -4.68 -9.09
C PRO A 57 -32.37 -3.74 -9.89
N LEU A 58 -32.80 -2.66 -9.24
CA LEU A 58 -33.67 -1.65 -9.85
C LEU A 58 -32.98 -0.94 -11.02
N VAL A 59 -31.64 -0.86 -10.98
CA VAL A 59 -30.78 -0.37 -12.05
C VAL A 59 -30.07 -1.57 -12.66
N ALA A 60 -30.36 -1.86 -13.92
CA ALA A 60 -29.78 -3.01 -14.62
C ALA A 60 -28.33 -2.77 -15.07
N ASP A 61 -28.00 -1.53 -15.43
CA ASP A 61 -26.69 -1.15 -15.95
C ASP A 61 -26.18 0.11 -15.24
N VAL A 62 -25.02 0.01 -14.60
CA VAL A 62 -24.29 1.17 -14.06
C VAL A 62 -23.17 1.51 -15.05
N PRO A 63 -23.19 2.70 -15.69
CA PRO A 63 -22.15 3.10 -16.62
C PRO A 63 -20.76 3.03 -15.97
N PHE A 64 -19.77 2.56 -16.73
CA PHE A 64 -18.37 2.45 -16.30
C PHE A 64 -18.11 1.51 -15.12
N GLU A 65 -19.10 0.75 -14.64
CA GLU A 65 -18.91 -0.23 -13.55
C GLU A 65 -17.82 -1.25 -13.89
N GLN A 66 -17.80 -1.79 -15.11
CA GLN A 66 -16.76 -2.74 -15.53
C GLN A 66 -15.37 -2.11 -15.59
N ALA A 67 -15.27 -0.82 -15.94
CA ALA A 67 -14.01 -0.09 -15.89
C ALA A 67 -13.54 0.08 -14.44
N TRP A 68 -14.44 0.43 -13.53
CA TRP A 68 -14.17 0.53 -12.10
C TRP A 68 -13.75 -0.81 -11.50
N VAL A 69 -14.44 -1.92 -11.82
CA VAL A 69 -14.11 -3.28 -11.35
C VAL A 69 -12.67 -3.68 -11.71
N GLY A 70 -12.15 -3.22 -12.86
CA GLY A 70 -10.77 -3.46 -13.27
C GLY A 70 -9.74 -2.51 -12.64
N SER A 71 -10.17 -1.52 -11.87
CA SER A 71 -9.30 -0.48 -11.31
C SER A 71 -8.74 -0.86 -9.94
N GLY A 72 -7.62 -0.23 -9.56
CA GLY A 72 -7.06 -0.38 -8.22
C GLY A 72 -8.00 0.07 -7.08
N HIS A 73 -8.98 0.94 -7.37
CA HIS A 73 -10.00 1.33 -6.38
C HIS A 73 -11.03 0.24 -6.11
N ALA A 74 -11.20 -0.75 -7.00
CA ALA A 74 -12.09 -1.88 -6.78
C ALA A 74 -11.37 -3.16 -6.35
N ASP A 75 -10.04 -3.13 -6.21
CA ASP A 75 -9.26 -4.28 -5.79
C ASP A 75 -9.50 -4.58 -4.30
N SER A 76 -10.51 -5.39 -4.03
CA SER A 76 -10.89 -5.80 -2.67
C SER A 76 -9.84 -6.65 -1.96
N THR A 77 -8.78 -7.08 -2.66
CA THR A 77 -7.66 -7.83 -2.11
C THR A 77 -6.45 -6.96 -1.79
N ALA A 78 -6.45 -5.71 -2.22
CA ALA A 78 -5.32 -4.80 -2.03
C ALA A 78 -5.09 -4.51 -0.54
N GLU A 79 -3.82 -4.44 -0.15
CA GLU A 79 -3.38 -4.08 1.19
C GLU A 79 -4.00 -2.77 1.67
N ALA A 80 -4.15 -1.80 0.77
CA ALA A 80 -4.81 -0.52 1.03
C ALA A 80 -6.20 -0.68 1.66
N PHE A 81 -6.91 -1.78 1.42
CA PHE A 81 -8.24 -2.00 1.97
C PHE A 81 -8.32 -3.14 2.97
N ARG A 82 -7.28 -3.99 3.04
CA ARG A 82 -7.24 -5.20 3.86
C ARG A 82 -6.31 -5.12 5.05
N HIS A 83 -5.51 -4.05 5.18
CA HIS A 83 -4.55 -3.88 6.27
C HIS A 83 -5.15 -4.15 7.67
N TRP A 84 -6.39 -3.75 7.90
CA TRP A 84 -7.06 -3.86 9.20
C TRP A 84 -7.91 -5.14 9.37
N ASP A 85 -7.79 -6.12 8.47
CA ASP A 85 -8.63 -7.32 8.49
C ASP A 85 -8.43 -8.21 9.73
N GLU A 86 -7.23 -8.16 10.31
CA GLU A 86 -6.84 -8.95 11.47
C GLU A 86 -6.90 -8.16 12.79
N GLU A 87 -7.28 -6.87 12.73
CA GLU A 87 -7.39 -5.99 13.90
C GLU A 87 -8.66 -6.28 14.72
N ASP A 88 -8.62 -5.94 16.02
CA ASP A 88 -9.77 -6.03 16.93
C ASP A 88 -9.97 -4.71 17.69
N PRO A 89 -10.99 -3.89 17.34
CA PRO A 89 -12.00 -4.13 16.31
C PRO A 89 -11.46 -4.07 14.88
N LYS A 90 -12.11 -4.83 13.97
CA LYS A 90 -11.83 -4.81 12.53
C LYS A 90 -12.38 -3.51 11.90
N GLU A 91 -11.59 -2.45 11.97
CA GLU A 91 -11.97 -1.12 11.48
C GLU A 91 -10.77 -0.34 10.94
N VAL A 92 -11.06 0.56 10.00
CA VAL A 92 -10.11 1.55 9.49
C VAL A 92 -10.10 2.74 10.45
N PRO A 93 -8.97 3.05 11.10
CA PRO A 93 -8.88 4.16 12.05
C PRO A 93 -9.06 5.51 11.35
N THR A 94 -9.50 6.51 12.11
CA THR A 94 -9.81 7.88 11.61
C THR A 94 -8.69 8.50 10.78
N SER A 95 -7.43 8.24 11.15
CA SER A 95 -6.25 8.78 10.48
C SER A 95 -6.00 8.19 9.07
N CYS A 96 -6.66 7.08 8.74
CA CYS A 96 -6.54 6.34 7.48
C CYS A 96 -7.86 6.31 6.69
N ALA A 97 -8.99 6.35 7.38
CA ALA A 97 -10.32 6.13 6.81
C ALA A 97 -10.71 7.13 5.72
N ARG A 98 -10.19 8.36 5.72
CA ARG A 98 -10.40 9.34 4.63
C ARG A 98 -10.09 8.75 3.25
N CYS A 99 -9.00 7.98 3.14
CA CYS A 99 -8.48 7.48 1.87
C CYS A 99 -8.76 5.99 1.65
N HIS A 100 -9.00 5.24 2.73
CA HIS A 100 -9.07 3.78 2.72
C HIS A 100 -10.46 3.21 3.00
N ALA A 101 -11.47 4.07 3.19
CA ALA A 101 -12.87 3.67 3.29
C ALA A 101 -13.79 4.70 2.60
N PRO A 102 -14.77 4.28 1.76
CA PRO A 102 -15.74 5.20 1.16
C PRO A 102 -16.50 6.00 2.21
N THR A 103 -16.85 5.38 3.34
CA THR A 103 -17.56 6.05 4.43
C THR A 103 -16.67 7.06 5.15
N GLY A 104 -15.37 6.81 5.27
CA GLY A 104 -14.43 7.80 5.81
C GLY A 104 -14.22 8.99 4.88
N TYR A 105 -14.26 8.78 3.56
CA TYR A 105 -14.27 9.88 2.62
C TYR A 105 -15.56 10.72 2.72
N MET A 106 -16.72 10.07 2.87
CA MET A 106 -18.00 10.74 3.05
C MET A 106 -18.08 11.52 4.37
N ASP A 107 -17.56 10.95 5.46
CA ASP A 107 -17.37 11.61 6.75
C ASP A 107 -16.46 12.84 6.60
N TYR A 108 -15.29 12.69 5.98
CA TYR A 108 -14.40 13.83 5.70
C TYR A 108 -15.08 14.96 4.93
N LEU A 109 -15.98 14.64 4.00
CA LEU A 109 -16.75 15.62 3.24
C LEU A 109 -18.01 16.14 3.98
N GLY A 110 -18.38 15.58 5.12
CA GLY A 110 -19.61 15.89 5.85
C GLY A 110 -20.90 15.45 5.14
N VAL A 111 -20.81 14.48 4.23
CA VAL A 111 -21.95 13.97 3.44
C VAL A 111 -22.97 13.24 4.32
N ASP A 112 -22.50 12.60 5.39
CA ASP A 112 -23.32 11.92 6.40
C ASP A 112 -23.79 12.86 7.54
N GLY A 113 -23.45 14.15 7.45
CA GLY A 113 -23.76 15.17 8.45
C GLY A 113 -22.68 15.39 9.51
N SER A 114 -21.51 14.75 9.37
CA SER A 114 -20.35 15.00 10.23
C SER A 114 -19.66 16.35 9.92
N ALA A 115 -18.60 16.65 10.67
CA ALA A 115 -17.84 17.87 10.51
C ALA A 115 -16.92 17.82 9.28
N VAL A 116 -17.11 18.75 8.34
CA VAL A 116 -16.28 18.86 7.14
C VAL A 116 -14.80 19.02 7.48
N GLY A 117 -13.95 18.26 6.78
CA GLY A 117 -12.50 18.33 6.88
C GLY A 117 -11.90 17.42 7.96
N VAL A 118 -12.71 16.61 8.63
CA VAL A 118 -12.28 15.70 9.69
C VAL A 118 -12.98 14.35 9.50
N VAL A 119 -12.28 13.26 9.78
CA VAL A 119 -12.91 11.94 9.98
C VAL A 119 -13.01 11.73 11.48
N ASP A 120 -14.22 11.75 12.02
CA ASP A 120 -14.43 11.80 13.47
C ASP A 120 -14.65 10.42 14.12
N ALA A 121 -14.90 9.40 13.30
CA ALA A 121 -15.05 8.01 13.73
C ALA A 121 -14.22 7.02 12.89
N ALA A 122 -13.79 5.93 13.53
CA ALA A 122 -13.26 4.79 12.79
C ALA A 122 -14.36 4.20 11.88
N GLN A 123 -13.95 3.69 10.73
CA GLN A 123 -14.87 3.28 9.67
C GLN A 123 -14.77 1.78 9.42
N PRO A 124 -15.86 1.11 9.03
CA PRO A 124 -15.79 -0.30 8.67
C PRO A 124 -14.78 -0.53 7.54
N VAL A 125 -14.07 -1.66 7.61
CA VAL A 125 -13.25 -2.13 6.50
C VAL A 125 -14.13 -2.35 5.27
N SER A 126 -13.72 -1.80 4.12
CA SER A 126 -14.50 -1.78 2.88
C SER A 126 -13.75 -2.40 1.71
N ASP A 127 -14.45 -3.07 0.79
CA ASP A 127 -13.87 -3.75 -0.37
C ASP A 127 -13.51 -2.78 -1.52
N GLY A 128 -12.75 -1.73 -1.18
CA GLY A 128 -12.34 -0.68 -2.12
C GLY A 128 -13.08 0.65 -2.00
N ILE A 129 -12.73 1.58 -2.87
CA ILE A 129 -13.38 2.89 -3.04
C ILE A 129 -14.50 2.77 -4.06
N THR A 130 -15.74 2.94 -3.61
CA THR A 130 -16.95 2.76 -4.43
C THR A 130 -17.40 4.04 -5.12
N CYS A 131 -18.33 3.92 -6.07
CA CYS A 131 -18.83 5.03 -6.88
C CYS A 131 -19.29 6.24 -6.04
N ILE A 132 -19.93 5.99 -4.90
CA ILE A 132 -20.51 7.05 -4.05
C ILE A 132 -19.46 7.97 -3.43
N ALA A 133 -18.20 7.53 -3.28
CA ALA A 133 -17.12 8.39 -2.81
C ALA A 133 -16.94 9.59 -3.75
N CYS A 134 -17.01 9.36 -5.07
CA CYS A 134 -16.86 10.41 -6.09
C CYS A 134 -18.20 10.99 -6.57
N HIS A 135 -19.29 10.21 -6.50
CA HIS A 135 -20.60 10.54 -7.07
C HIS A 135 -21.64 10.87 -5.98
N ASN A 136 -21.39 11.91 -5.21
CA ASN A 136 -22.35 12.55 -4.31
C ASN A 136 -22.35 14.08 -4.54
N ASP A 137 -23.30 14.79 -3.95
CA ASP A 137 -23.50 16.23 -4.13
C ASP A 137 -22.32 17.08 -3.64
N VAL A 138 -21.69 16.70 -2.53
CA VAL A 138 -20.52 17.40 -1.99
C VAL A 138 -19.28 17.13 -2.85
N ALA A 139 -18.97 15.87 -3.14
CA ALA A 139 -17.81 15.49 -3.96
C ALA A 139 -17.89 16.07 -5.37
N ALA A 140 -19.09 16.17 -5.96
CA ALA A 140 -19.29 16.75 -7.28
C ALA A 140 -19.10 18.27 -7.31
N SER A 141 -19.24 18.95 -6.17
CA SER A 141 -19.09 20.41 -6.04
C SER A 141 -17.76 20.85 -5.42
N LEU A 142 -16.92 19.89 -5.03
CA LEU A 142 -15.60 20.16 -4.45
C LEU A 142 -14.71 20.93 -5.45
N SER A 143 -14.22 22.08 -5.02
CA SER A 143 -13.41 23.01 -5.84
C SER A 143 -12.15 23.51 -5.12
N GLU A 144 -11.89 23.01 -3.93
CA GLU A 144 -10.67 23.31 -3.17
C GLU A 144 -10.22 22.10 -2.36
N VAL A 145 -8.92 22.06 -2.06
CA VAL A 145 -8.28 21.02 -1.25
C VAL A 145 -7.20 21.64 -0.35
N THR A 146 -7.22 21.28 0.93
CA THR A 146 -6.22 21.69 1.92
C THR A 146 -5.11 20.65 2.04
N PHE A 147 -3.89 21.05 1.70
CA PHE A 147 -2.71 20.20 1.78
C PHE A 147 -2.17 20.09 3.21
N PRO A 148 -1.33 19.08 3.53
CA PRO A 148 -0.74 18.94 4.86
C PRO A 148 0.09 20.14 5.34
N SER A 149 0.55 21.00 4.42
CA SER A 149 1.23 22.26 4.73
C SER A 149 0.30 23.38 5.22
N GLY A 150 -1.02 23.15 5.18
CA GLY A 150 -2.04 24.16 5.43
C GLY A 150 -2.38 25.03 4.22
N VAL A 151 -1.69 24.87 3.09
CA VAL A 151 -2.01 25.56 1.85
C VAL A 151 -3.34 25.03 1.30
N VAL A 152 -4.26 25.96 0.98
CA VAL A 152 -5.52 25.66 0.29
C VAL A 152 -5.35 25.95 -1.19
N VAL A 153 -5.47 24.92 -2.03
CA VAL A 153 -5.53 25.07 -3.47
C VAL A 153 -7.00 25.19 -3.87
N THR A 154 -7.34 26.29 -4.53
CA THR A 154 -8.71 26.65 -4.96
C THR A 154 -8.84 26.58 -6.48
N ASP A 155 -10.02 26.94 -7.01
CA ASP A 155 -10.35 26.92 -8.44
C ASP A 155 -10.10 25.56 -9.12
N LEU A 156 -10.26 24.47 -8.35
CA LEU A 156 -10.12 23.11 -8.83
C LEU A 156 -11.38 22.65 -9.55
N GLY A 157 -11.18 21.81 -10.56
CA GLY A 157 -12.22 21.07 -11.23
C GLY A 157 -12.41 19.66 -10.65
N PRO A 158 -12.84 18.69 -11.48
CA PRO A 158 -13.02 17.29 -11.12
C PRO A 158 -11.85 16.62 -10.37
N GLU A 159 -10.63 17.09 -10.56
CA GLU A 159 -9.42 16.57 -9.92
C GLU A 159 -9.38 16.78 -8.40
N SER A 160 -10.17 17.72 -7.87
CA SER A 160 -10.29 17.95 -6.43
C SER A 160 -10.57 16.65 -5.66
N ARG A 161 -11.47 15.82 -6.20
CA ARG A 161 -11.83 14.49 -5.65
C ARG A 161 -10.64 13.55 -5.53
N CYS A 162 -9.74 13.58 -6.51
CA CYS A 162 -8.53 12.77 -6.50
C CYS A 162 -7.52 13.30 -5.48
N MET A 163 -7.39 14.64 -5.44
CA MET A 163 -6.39 15.33 -4.63
C MET A 163 -6.62 15.17 -3.13
N VAL A 164 -7.87 15.04 -2.66
CA VAL A 164 -8.16 14.81 -1.22
C VAL A 164 -7.39 13.59 -0.67
N CYS A 165 -7.28 12.51 -1.45
CA CYS A 165 -6.55 11.31 -1.04
C CYS A 165 -5.08 11.36 -1.48
N HIS A 166 -4.81 11.78 -2.71
CA HIS A 166 -3.47 11.76 -3.33
C HIS A 166 -2.62 13.02 -3.06
N GLN A 167 -2.97 13.83 -2.04
CA GLN A 167 -2.18 14.97 -1.56
C GLN A 167 -1.00 14.60 -0.66
N GLY A 168 -0.90 13.34 -0.24
CA GLY A 168 0.02 12.93 0.82
C GLY A 168 -0.52 13.24 2.22
N ARG A 169 0.25 12.87 3.25
CA ARG A 169 -0.13 12.99 4.67
C ARG A 169 0.82 13.86 5.50
N ALA A 170 1.94 14.29 4.93
CA ALA A 170 2.90 15.18 5.56
C ALA A 170 3.44 16.19 4.55
N SER A 171 4.19 17.16 5.03
CA SER A 171 4.83 18.20 4.20
C SER A 171 6.11 18.67 4.87
N GLY A 172 6.86 19.57 4.21
CA GLY A 172 8.05 20.17 4.80
C GLY A 172 7.78 20.82 6.17
N SER A 173 6.61 21.46 6.35
CA SER A 173 6.26 22.08 7.62
C SER A 173 6.03 21.08 8.76
N THR A 174 5.63 19.85 8.45
CA THR A 174 5.51 18.77 9.45
C THR A 174 6.90 18.41 10.01
N ILE A 175 7.92 18.42 9.16
CA ILE A 175 9.32 18.18 9.57
C ILE A 175 9.83 19.38 10.39
N ASP A 176 9.60 20.61 9.92
CA ASP A 176 10.02 21.81 10.65
C ASP A 176 9.39 21.90 12.05
N GLU A 177 8.11 21.55 12.19
CA GLU A 177 7.42 21.50 13.48
C GLU A 177 8.00 20.42 14.40
N ALA A 178 8.28 19.23 13.86
CA ALA A 178 8.92 18.15 14.61
C ALA A 178 10.31 18.56 15.11
N ILE A 179 11.13 19.21 14.27
CA ILE A 179 12.46 19.71 14.64
C ILE A 179 12.34 20.80 15.70
N ALA A 180 11.48 21.80 15.49
CA ALA A 180 11.30 22.93 16.40
C ALA A 180 10.80 22.50 17.79
N THR A 181 10.03 21.41 17.86
CA THR A 181 9.50 20.87 19.11
C THR A 181 10.53 20.02 19.86
N ASN A 182 11.32 19.23 19.12
CA ASN A 182 12.07 18.10 19.67
C ASN A 182 13.59 18.27 19.65
N VAL A 183 14.12 19.36 19.10
CA VAL A 183 15.56 19.56 18.91
C VAL A 183 15.98 20.99 19.25
N LEU A 184 17.10 21.14 19.96
CA LEU A 184 17.71 22.44 20.21
C LEU A 184 18.46 22.91 18.96
N THR A 185 18.38 24.21 18.65
CA THR A 185 18.93 24.78 17.41
C THR A 185 20.44 24.56 17.25
N ASP A 186 21.19 24.39 18.34
CA ASP A 186 22.63 24.13 18.35
C ASP A 186 23.01 22.64 18.36
N THR A 187 22.03 21.73 18.29
CA THR A 187 22.23 20.27 18.34
C THR A 187 21.61 19.53 17.17
N LEU A 188 21.59 20.13 15.97
CA LEU A 188 20.92 19.55 14.80
C LEU A 188 21.51 18.20 14.36
N ASP A 189 22.81 18.00 14.57
CA ASP A 189 23.55 16.77 14.26
C ASP A 189 23.56 15.77 15.45
N THR A 190 22.85 16.07 16.54
CA THR A 190 22.74 15.18 17.70
C THR A 190 21.48 14.32 17.57
N VAL A 191 21.63 13.02 17.81
CA VAL A 191 20.50 12.08 17.85
C VAL A 191 19.45 12.54 18.87
N SER A 192 18.20 12.60 18.45
CA SER A 192 17.05 12.88 19.32
C SER A 192 16.10 11.69 19.37
N THR A 193 15.86 11.17 20.57
CA THR A 193 14.93 10.06 20.82
C THR A 193 13.47 10.44 20.61
N GLU A 194 13.17 11.71 20.35
CA GLU A 194 11.82 12.23 20.09
C GLU A 194 11.54 12.36 18.57
N LEU A 195 12.57 12.37 17.73
CA LEU A 195 12.41 12.42 16.28
C LEU A 195 12.03 11.06 15.70
N ARG A 196 11.16 11.06 14.69
CA ARG A 196 10.76 9.88 13.92
C ARG A 196 10.75 10.23 12.44
N PHE A 197 10.84 9.21 11.59
CA PHE A 197 10.66 9.40 10.16
C PHE A 197 9.26 9.95 9.85
N VAL A 198 9.21 11.10 9.18
CA VAL A 198 7.97 11.71 8.69
C VAL A 198 7.75 11.26 7.26
N ASN A 199 6.81 10.32 7.08
CA ASN A 199 6.47 9.80 5.76
C ASN A 199 5.37 10.66 5.12
N VAL A 200 5.63 11.19 3.90
CA VAL A 200 4.63 11.89 3.08
C VAL A 200 3.47 10.98 2.62
N HIS A 201 3.61 9.68 2.84
CA HIS A 201 2.75 8.59 2.43
C HIS A 201 2.79 8.34 0.90
N TYR A 202 2.46 7.12 0.49
CA TYR A 202 2.59 6.67 -0.89
C TYR A 202 1.71 7.47 -1.85
N TYR A 203 2.19 7.59 -3.09
CA TYR A 203 1.45 8.20 -4.20
C TYR A 203 0.87 9.60 -3.88
N ALA A 204 1.68 10.47 -3.28
CA ALA A 204 1.39 11.88 -3.06
C ALA A 204 1.42 12.70 -4.38
N ALA A 205 0.77 12.19 -5.43
CA ALA A 205 0.84 12.70 -6.79
C ALA A 205 0.41 14.15 -6.91
N ALA A 206 -0.58 14.59 -6.12
CA ALA A 206 -1.00 15.99 -6.12
C ALA A 206 0.07 16.90 -5.52
N ALA A 207 0.72 16.49 -4.43
CA ALA A 207 1.83 17.25 -3.86
C ALA A 207 3.03 17.31 -4.81
N SER A 208 3.34 16.23 -5.51
CA SER A 208 4.36 16.20 -6.55
C SER A 208 4.01 17.12 -7.74
N LEU A 209 2.77 17.09 -8.22
CA LEU A 209 2.32 17.94 -9.32
C LEU A 209 2.36 19.42 -8.97
N TYR A 210 2.01 19.79 -7.73
CA TYR A 210 1.98 21.18 -7.28
C TYR A 210 3.34 21.72 -6.79
N GLY A 211 4.30 20.84 -6.54
CA GLY A 211 5.68 21.20 -6.20
C GLY A 211 5.74 22.18 -5.03
N SER A 212 6.44 23.30 -5.24
CA SER A 212 6.65 24.30 -4.20
C SER A 212 5.40 25.04 -3.74
N VAL A 213 4.33 25.03 -4.54
CA VAL A 213 3.05 25.68 -4.19
C VAL A 213 2.44 25.06 -2.94
N THR A 214 2.50 23.73 -2.82
CA THR A 214 1.90 22.99 -1.69
C THR A 214 2.92 22.55 -0.66
N GLY A 215 4.22 22.72 -0.91
CA GLY A 215 5.28 22.39 0.05
C GLY A 215 5.33 20.90 0.41
N GLY A 216 4.96 20.01 -0.52
CA GLY A 216 4.83 18.58 -0.24
C GLY A 216 6.15 17.88 0.09
N GLY A 217 7.24 18.29 -0.57
CA GLY A 217 8.60 17.91 -0.22
C GLY A 217 9.25 18.90 0.74
N TYR A 218 10.33 18.50 1.40
CA TYR A 218 11.14 19.41 2.21
C TYR A 218 11.89 20.39 1.30
N GLN A 219 11.91 21.66 1.70
CA GLN A 219 12.53 22.75 0.93
C GLN A 219 13.53 23.48 1.83
N TYR A 220 14.80 23.39 1.47
CA TYR A 220 15.88 24.05 2.20
C TYR A 220 15.85 25.55 1.95
N ALA A 221 16.01 26.32 3.03
CA ALA A 221 16.02 27.77 2.98
C ALA A 221 17.13 28.30 2.03
N GLY A 222 16.77 29.31 1.23
CA GLY A 222 17.69 29.98 0.31
C GLY A 222 17.82 29.33 -1.07
N ASN A 223 17.12 28.21 -1.32
CA ASN A 223 17.02 27.60 -2.64
C ASN A 223 15.68 27.93 -3.30
N ASP A 224 15.69 27.91 -4.64
CA ASP A 224 14.48 28.02 -5.46
C ASP A 224 13.97 26.63 -5.83
N TYR A 225 12.65 26.46 -5.82
CA TYR A 225 11.98 25.20 -6.12
C TYR A 225 10.85 25.42 -7.13
N ASP A 226 10.76 24.53 -8.11
CA ASP A 226 9.70 24.58 -9.11
C ASP A 226 8.32 24.45 -8.45
N GLY A 227 7.39 25.27 -8.93
CA GLY A 227 5.99 25.27 -8.50
C GLY A 227 5.18 24.16 -9.16
N LYS A 228 3.91 24.43 -9.43
CA LYS A 228 3.05 23.48 -10.14
C LYS A 228 3.63 23.18 -11.52
N PHE A 229 3.79 21.90 -11.83
CA PHE A 229 4.13 21.47 -13.18
C PHE A 229 2.99 21.81 -14.14
N LEU A 230 3.32 22.58 -15.18
CA LEU A 230 2.38 23.00 -16.23
C LEU A 230 2.76 22.30 -17.53
N HIS A 231 2.13 21.16 -17.76
CA HIS A 231 2.14 20.46 -19.04
C HIS A 231 1.54 21.32 -20.17
N ALA A 232 2.03 21.08 -21.38
CA ALA A 232 1.51 21.66 -22.60
C ALA A 232 0.06 21.23 -22.88
N GLY A 233 -0.67 22.05 -23.65
CA GLY A 233 -2.02 21.72 -24.12
C GLY A 233 -3.12 21.79 -23.05
N GLY A 234 -2.82 22.28 -21.84
CA GLY A 234 -3.79 22.37 -20.75
C GLY A 234 -4.01 21.05 -20.00
N ILE A 235 -3.18 20.03 -20.24
CA ILE A 235 -3.24 18.72 -19.60
C ILE A 235 -2.61 18.80 -18.19
N ASN A 236 -3.24 19.57 -17.30
CA ASN A 236 -2.66 20.02 -16.01
C ASN A 236 -3.43 19.53 -14.78
N THR A 237 -4.26 18.51 -14.97
CA THR A 237 -5.14 17.94 -13.94
C THR A 237 -5.08 16.42 -14.00
N CYS A 238 -5.44 15.76 -12.90
CA CYS A 238 -5.42 14.30 -12.80
C CYS A 238 -6.24 13.66 -13.92
N VAL A 239 -7.46 14.18 -14.18
CA VAL A 239 -8.38 13.68 -15.22
C VAL A 239 -7.97 14.05 -16.65
N GLY A 240 -6.99 14.94 -16.81
CA GLY A 240 -6.37 15.22 -18.10
C GLY A 240 -5.47 14.08 -18.57
N CYS A 241 -4.76 13.44 -17.63
CA CYS A 241 -3.84 12.33 -17.91
C CYS A 241 -4.48 10.96 -17.66
N HIS A 242 -5.28 10.82 -16.62
CA HIS A 242 -5.86 9.55 -16.18
C HIS A 242 -7.33 9.43 -16.56
N ASP A 243 -7.77 8.21 -16.81
CA ASP A 243 -9.19 7.90 -16.82
C ASP A 243 -9.73 7.77 -15.39
N GLN A 244 -10.83 8.44 -15.09
CA GLN A 244 -11.38 8.49 -13.74
C GLN A 244 -12.03 7.18 -13.27
N HIS A 245 -12.28 6.21 -14.17
CA HIS A 245 -12.90 4.93 -13.82
C HIS A 245 -11.92 3.76 -13.93
N THR A 246 -11.06 3.71 -14.97
CA THR A 246 -10.00 2.68 -15.02
C THR A 246 -8.80 3.04 -14.16
N LEU A 247 -8.59 4.34 -13.87
CA LEU A 247 -7.41 4.94 -13.23
C LEU A 247 -6.12 4.89 -14.08
N GLU A 248 -6.16 4.21 -15.21
CA GLU A 248 -5.05 4.09 -16.14
C GLU A 248 -4.75 5.42 -16.84
N ILE A 249 -3.49 5.58 -17.25
CA ILE A 249 -3.05 6.72 -18.04
C ILE A 249 -3.62 6.59 -19.46
N ARG A 250 -4.12 7.70 -20.00
CA ARG A 250 -4.64 7.79 -21.36
C ARG A 250 -3.48 7.91 -22.35
N VAL A 251 -2.76 6.81 -22.60
CA VAL A 251 -1.57 6.75 -23.48
C VAL A 251 -1.81 7.42 -24.84
N ALA A 252 -3.01 7.25 -25.41
CA ALA A 252 -3.38 7.86 -26.68
C ALA A 252 -3.31 9.41 -26.69
N VAL A 253 -3.58 10.06 -25.54
CA VAL A 253 -3.46 11.51 -25.39
C VAL A 253 -1.99 11.93 -25.42
N CYS A 254 -1.11 11.16 -24.76
CA CYS A 254 0.32 11.41 -24.74
C CYS A 254 0.93 11.29 -26.16
N GLN A 255 0.47 10.30 -26.93
CA GLN A 255 0.93 10.01 -28.29
C GLN A 255 0.72 11.15 -29.29
N GLU A 256 -0.20 12.08 -29.03
CA GLU A 256 -0.43 13.24 -29.88
C GLU A 256 0.82 14.14 -29.98
N CYS A 257 1.65 14.17 -28.93
CA CYS A 257 2.88 14.96 -28.87
C CYS A 257 4.15 14.11 -28.65
N HIS A 258 4.04 13.00 -27.93
CA HIS A 258 5.14 12.09 -27.59
C HIS A 258 5.10 10.87 -28.50
N THR A 259 5.49 11.04 -29.77
CA THR A 259 5.33 10.03 -30.83
C THR A 259 6.08 8.71 -30.61
N ASN A 260 7.02 8.67 -29.66
CA ASN A 260 7.79 7.49 -29.30
C ASN A 260 7.12 6.64 -28.22
N VAL A 261 5.99 7.09 -27.67
CA VAL A 261 5.21 6.35 -26.68
C VAL A 261 4.28 5.39 -27.41
N ALA A 262 4.41 4.10 -27.20
CA ALA A 262 3.50 3.07 -27.71
C ALA A 262 2.68 2.40 -26.59
N SER A 263 3.22 2.37 -25.38
CA SER A 263 2.57 1.81 -24.19
C SER A 263 2.82 2.67 -22.94
N GLU A 264 2.29 2.22 -21.79
CA GLU A 264 2.50 2.88 -20.50
C GLU A 264 3.98 2.87 -20.08
N GLU A 265 4.69 1.78 -20.35
CA GLU A 265 6.11 1.64 -20.01
C GLU A 265 6.99 2.68 -20.70
N ASP A 266 6.61 3.09 -21.92
CA ASP A 266 7.35 4.10 -22.69
C ASP A 266 7.25 5.50 -22.06
N LEU A 267 6.26 5.76 -21.19
CA LEU A 267 6.09 7.05 -20.53
C LEU A 267 7.32 7.42 -19.68
N ALA A 268 7.98 6.43 -19.08
CA ALA A 268 9.20 6.63 -18.29
C ALA A 268 10.36 7.16 -19.14
N SER A 269 10.33 6.93 -20.46
CA SER A 269 11.33 7.38 -21.42
C SER A 269 11.06 8.78 -21.96
N ILE A 270 9.95 9.43 -21.58
CA ILE A 270 9.63 10.79 -22.03
C ILE A 270 10.69 11.77 -21.49
N ARG A 271 11.25 12.55 -22.42
CA ARG A 271 12.14 13.68 -22.14
C ARG A 271 11.77 14.84 -23.05
N MET A 272 11.71 16.06 -22.50
CA MET A 272 11.34 17.27 -23.24
C MET A 272 12.35 18.39 -22.97
N ASN A 273 12.23 19.51 -23.71
CA ASN A 273 13.16 20.63 -23.63
C ASN A 273 13.37 21.21 -22.22
N GLY A 274 12.44 20.99 -21.28
CA GLY A 274 12.56 21.41 -19.89
C GLY A 274 13.42 20.49 -19.02
N SER A 275 13.93 19.37 -19.55
CA SER A 275 14.62 18.34 -18.77
C SER A 275 15.86 17.78 -19.50
N LEU A 276 16.59 18.61 -20.24
CA LEU A 276 17.73 18.17 -21.08
C LEU A 276 19.07 18.10 -20.35
N GLU A 277 19.12 18.49 -19.07
CA GLU A 277 20.34 18.43 -18.26
C GLU A 277 20.54 17.04 -17.65
N ASP A 278 21.80 16.67 -17.40
CA ASP A 278 22.20 15.46 -16.66
C ASP A 278 22.05 15.75 -15.16
N TYR A 279 20.94 15.32 -14.57
CA TYR A 279 20.61 15.64 -13.18
C TYR A 279 21.29 14.69 -12.21
N ASN A 280 21.43 13.42 -12.58
CA ASN A 280 22.08 12.42 -11.72
C ASN A 280 23.62 12.38 -11.87
N GLY A 281 24.18 13.06 -12.85
CA GLY A 281 25.63 13.18 -13.08
C GLY A 281 26.27 11.95 -13.72
N ASN A 282 25.49 11.05 -14.35
CA ASN A 282 25.99 9.83 -14.96
C ASN A 282 26.55 10.02 -16.39
N GLY A 283 26.38 11.22 -16.97
CA GLY A 283 26.81 11.58 -18.32
C GLY A 283 25.82 11.24 -19.44
N ASP A 284 24.63 10.73 -19.14
CA ASP A 284 23.58 10.37 -20.10
C ASP A 284 22.45 11.41 -20.12
N VAL A 285 22.49 12.30 -21.10
CA VAL A 285 21.44 13.30 -21.35
C VAL A 285 20.32 12.81 -22.28
N THR A 286 20.26 11.51 -22.58
CA THR A 286 19.32 10.92 -23.53
C THR A 286 18.29 10.00 -22.88
N GLU A 287 18.53 9.55 -21.66
CA GLU A 287 17.58 8.76 -20.89
C GLU A 287 16.31 9.53 -20.49
N GLY A 288 15.23 8.83 -20.13
CA GLY A 288 14.01 9.48 -19.66
C GLY A 288 14.19 10.14 -18.29
N ILE A 289 13.35 11.13 -17.98
CA ILE A 289 13.41 11.83 -16.68
C ILE A 289 13.20 10.89 -15.48
N ALA A 290 12.55 9.75 -15.69
CA ALA A 290 12.39 8.74 -14.65
C ALA A 290 13.74 8.15 -14.21
N ALA A 291 14.67 7.92 -15.14
CA ALA A 291 15.99 7.37 -14.82
C ALA A 291 16.89 8.39 -14.10
N GLU A 292 16.78 9.67 -14.47
CA GLU A 292 17.39 10.79 -13.75
C GLU A 292 16.92 10.81 -12.28
N ILE A 293 15.61 10.68 -12.04
CA ILE A 293 15.03 10.62 -10.69
C ILE A 293 15.51 9.38 -9.93
N SER A 294 15.55 8.20 -10.55
CA SER A 294 16.05 6.98 -9.91
C SER A 294 17.52 7.11 -9.51
N GLY A 295 18.37 7.67 -10.36
CA GLY A 295 19.77 7.95 -10.01
C GLY A 295 19.90 8.93 -8.84
N LEU A 296 19.08 9.99 -8.81
CA LEU A 296 19.02 10.92 -7.67
C LEU A 296 18.58 10.23 -6.37
N GLN A 297 17.63 9.29 -6.43
CA GLN A 297 17.19 8.50 -5.27
C GLN A 297 18.31 7.61 -4.73
N GLU A 298 19.06 6.94 -5.61
CA GLU A 298 20.21 6.12 -5.22
C GLU A 298 21.31 6.95 -4.55
N MET A 299 21.65 8.10 -5.13
CA MET A 299 22.63 9.02 -4.53
C MET A 299 22.17 9.58 -3.19
N LEU A 300 20.88 9.92 -3.06
CA LEU A 300 20.31 10.37 -1.80
C LEU A 300 20.41 9.29 -0.73
N MET A 301 20.08 8.03 -1.05
CA MET A 301 20.20 6.93 -0.10
C MET A 301 21.64 6.72 0.36
N GLN A 302 22.61 6.80 -0.55
CA GLN A 302 24.03 6.73 -0.21
C GLN A 302 24.46 7.87 0.72
N ALA A 303 23.98 9.10 0.47
CA ALA A 303 24.25 10.24 1.33
C ALA A 303 23.65 10.07 2.73
N ILE A 304 22.40 9.57 2.82
CA ILE A 304 21.74 9.24 4.09
C ILE A 304 22.55 8.19 4.86
N GLN A 305 23.00 7.12 4.18
CA GLN A 305 23.81 6.05 4.79
C GLN A 305 25.14 6.56 5.33
N ALA A 306 25.86 7.36 4.54
CA ALA A 306 27.12 7.96 4.95
C ALA A 306 26.91 8.87 6.18
N TYR A 307 25.90 9.74 6.15
CA TYR A 307 25.59 10.64 7.27
C TYR A 307 25.19 9.87 8.53
N ALA A 308 24.32 8.86 8.41
CA ALA A 308 23.90 8.03 9.54
C ALA A 308 25.09 7.34 10.23
N LYS A 309 26.04 6.82 9.45
CA LYS A 309 27.25 6.18 9.96
C LYS A 309 28.25 7.17 10.56
N GLU A 310 28.54 8.27 9.87
CA GLU A 310 29.61 9.20 10.24
C GLU A 310 29.20 10.22 11.30
N VAL A 311 27.93 10.61 11.32
CA VAL A 311 27.40 11.67 12.21
C VAL A 311 26.52 11.09 13.30
N ALA A 312 25.48 10.33 12.94
CA ALA A 312 24.57 9.74 13.93
C ALA A 312 25.20 8.53 14.66
N GLY A 313 26.24 7.93 14.08
CA GLY A 313 26.98 6.80 14.65
C GLY A 313 26.27 5.46 14.56
N VAL A 314 25.18 5.35 13.78
CA VAL A 314 24.39 4.13 13.58
C VAL A 314 23.99 4.03 12.11
N SER A 315 24.41 2.95 11.45
CA SER A 315 24.10 2.68 10.05
C SER A 315 22.60 2.43 9.83
N ILE A 316 22.12 2.83 8.66
CA ILE A 316 20.70 2.83 8.29
C ILE A 316 20.49 2.07 6.98
N GLY A 317 19.40 1.31 6.90
CA GLY A 317 18.91 0.74 5.66
C GLY A 317 17.46 1.15 5.40
N TYR A 318 17.02 1.01 4.15
CA TYR A 318 15.65 1.32 3.72
C TYR A 318 15.00 0.10 3.06
N ASP A 319 13.78 -0.21 3.47
CA ASP A 319 12.90 -1.20 2.83
C ASP A 319 11.54 -0.55 2.55
N PRO A 320 11.16 -0.30 1.28
CA PRO A 320 9.89 0.31 0.94
C PRO A 320 8.67 -0.56 1.25
N ALA A 321 8.86 -1.88 1.45
CA ALA A 321 7.77 -2.83 1.65
C ALA A 321 7.36 -3.03 3.11
N THR A 322 8.25 -2.75 4.07
CA THR A 322 8.04 -3.07 5.49
C THR A 322 8.07 -1.82 6.35
N HIS A 323 6.99 -1.55 7.08
CA HIS A 323 6.96 -0.50 8.10
C HIS A 323 7.96 -0.82 9.24
N PRO A 324 8.75 0.15 9.76
CA PRO A 324 8.71 1.61 9.55
C PRO A 324 9.61 2.14 8.42
N TYR A 325 9.95 1.30 7.45
CA TYR A 325 10.73 1.58 6.25
C TYR A 325 12.22 1.81 6.46
N PHE A 326 12.61 2.41 7.58
CA PHE A 326 14.01 2.59 7.94
C PHE A 326 14.38 1.72 9.12
N PHE A 327 15.45 0.97 8.97
CA PHE A 327 15.92 -0.02 9.93
C PHE A 327 17.41 0.18 10.23
N ASN A 328 17.86 -0.35 11.37
CA ASN A 328 19.28 -0.41 11.69
C ASN A 328 19.96 -1.40 10.74
N ASP A 329 20.95 -0.93 9.98
CA ASP A 329 21.84 -1.78 9.17
C ASP A 329 22.97 -2.27 10.07
N ALA A 330 22.76 -3.42 10.72
CA ALA A 330 23.61 -3.92 11.79
C ALA A 330 24.94 -4.46 11.29
N ASN A 331 25.00 -4.92 10.03
CA ASN A 331 26.22 -5.41 9.40
C ASN A 331 26.99 -4.31 8.63
N GLU A 332 26.40 -3.12 8.51
CA GLU A 332 26.95 -1.92 7.85
C GLU A 332 27.27 -2.10 6.36
N ASN A 333 26.51 -2.95 5.65
CA ASN A 333 26.73 -3.25 4.25
C ASN A 333 25.89 -2.38 3.28
N GLY A 334 25.00 -1.53 3.80
CA GLY A 334 24.14 -0.64 3.03
C GLY A 334 22.87 -1.29 2.48
N THR A 335 22.58 -2.54 2.81
CA THR A 335 21.42 -3.30 2.36
C THR A 335 20.79 -4.04 3.53
N LEU A 336 19.45 -4.08 3.60
CA LEU A 336 18.77 -4.78 4.68
C LEU A 336 18.58 -6.26 4.35
N GLU A 337 18.97 -7.12 5.29
CA GLU A 337 18.65 -8.54 5.29
C GLU A 337 17.37 -8.81 6.11
N ALA A 338 16.70 -9.93 5.84
CA ALA A 338 15.43 -10.28 6.50
C ALA A 338 15.60 -10.41 8.03
N GLU A 339 16.76 -10.88 8.46
CA GLU A 339 17.14 -10.99 9.86
C GLU A 339 17.27 -9.62 10.55
N GLU A 340 17.72 -8.59 9.82
CA GLU A 340 17.83 -7.22 10.35
C GLU A 340 16.47 -6.56 10.48
N ILE A 341 15.59 -6.76 9.49
CA ILE A 341 14.21 -6.23 9.50
C ILE A 341 13.36 -6.86 10.63
N SER A 342 13.56 -8.15 10.91
CA SER A 342 12.78 -8.90 11.90
C SER A 342 13.39 -8.91 13.32
N ALA A 343 14.53 -8.25 13.52
CA ALA A 343 15.19 -8.19 14.82
C ALA A 343 14.36 -7.42 15.87
N GLU A 344 14.63 -7.71 17.15
CA GLU A 344 14.18 -6.85 18.24
C GLU A 344 14.86 -5.48 18.11
N ASP A 345 14.09 -4.40 18.23
CA ASP A 345 14.55 -3.02 18.01
C ASP A 345 15.14 -2.76 16.60
N ALA A 346 14.63 -3.46 15.57
CA ALA A 346 15.06 -3.30 14.18
C ALA A 346 14.85 -1.87 13.63
N ALA A 347 13.84 -1.15 14.12
CA ALA A 347 13.52 0.19 13.65
C ALA A 347 14.67 1.18 13.85
N TYR A 348 14.94 2.01 12.85
CA TYR A 348 15.91 3.08 12.99
C TYR A 348 15.36 4.17 13.91
N VAL A 349 16.08 4.46 15.00
CA VAL A 349 15.70 5.48 16.00
C VAL A 349 16.75 6.57 16.21
N SER A 350 17.90 6.46 15.56
CA SER A 350 19.02 7.42 15.68
C SER A 350 18.87 8.66 14.80
N TRP A 351 17.66 9.23 14.76
CA TRP A 351 17.35 10.39 13.92
C TRP A 351 18.00 11.67 14.45
N THR A 352 18.55 12.47 13.52
CA THR A 352 18.98 13.85 13.76
C THR A 352 18.05 14.83 13.05
N ALA A 353 18.19 16.13 13.29
CA ALA A 353 17.37 17.13 12.61
C ALA A 353 17.79 17.42 11.16
N ARG A 354 18.98 16.98 10.74
CA ARG A 354 19.45 17.14 9.36
C ARG A 354 19.18 15.92 8.50
#